data_AF-A0A2V5ZP99-F1
#
_entry.id   AF-A0A2V5ZP99-F1
#
_cell.length_a   1.000
_cell.length_b   1.000
_cell.length_c   1.000
_cell.angle_alpha   90.00
_cell.angle_beta   90.00
_cell.angle_gamma   90.00
#
_symmetry.space_group_name_H-M   'P 1'
#
loop_
_entity.id
_entity.type
_entity.pdbx_description
1 polymer ?
#
loop_
_entity_poly.entity_id
_entity_poly.type
_entity_poly.pdbx_seq_one_letter_code
_entity_poly.pdbx_strand_id
1 'polypeptide(L)'
;MGEVSLRPLTVEDVREVIALARVRKDVVQPIVSIDAESTDKLKVSTGREPLQFRTFVHTNFIALKRNGKWEIDNNSVKQETVTGPSYYDPDESVIVE
;
A
#
# COMPACT_ATOMS: atom_id res chain seq x y z
N MET A 1 22.01 11.14 11.84
CA MET A 1 21.39 10.43 10.70
C MET A 1 21.39 8.96 11.08
N GLY A 2 20.22 8.37 11.34
CA GLY A 2 20.12 6.96 11.74
C GLY A 2 20.19 6.07 10.51
N GLU A 3 21.11 5.10 10.49
CA GLU A 3 21.12 4.04 9.50
C GLU A 3 19.77 3.30 9.56
N VAL A 4 19.01 3.33 8.45
CA VAL A 4 17.87 2.44 8.28
C VAL A 4 18.46 1.05 8.06
N SER A 5 18.54 0.26 9.14
CA SER A 5 18.97 -1.13 9.05
C SER A 5 17.86 -1.93 8.39
N LEU A 6 17.89 -1.98 7.06
CA LEU A 6 16.98 -2.78 6.25
C LEU A 6 17.36 -4.25 6.41
N ARG A 7 16.51 -5.01 7.10
CA ARG A 7 16.64 -6.48 7.12
C ARG A 7 16.00 -7.09 5.87
N PRO A 8 16.49 -8.23 5.39
CA PRO A 8 15.77 -8.98 4.36
C PRO A 8 14.42 -9.49 4.90
N LEU A 9 13.36 -9.29 4.11
CA LEU A 9 12.04 -9.88 4.35
C LEU A 9 12.07 -11.38 4.07
N THR A 10 11.56 -12.19 5.00
CA THR A 10 11.40 -13.63 4.77
C THR A 10 10.10 -13.91 4.03
N VAL A 11 10.04 -15.05 3.33
CA VAL A 11 8.80 -15.49 2.65
C VAL A 11 7.65 -15.70 3.64
N GLU A 12 7.96 -16.13 4.87
CA GLU A 12 6.96 -16.30 5.93
C GLU A 12 6.39 -14.96 6.40
N ASP A 13 7.24 -13.96 6.63
CA ASP A 13 6.79 -12.60 7.00
C ASP A 13 5.82 -12.04 5.95
N VAL A 14 6.14 -12.18 4.67
CA VAL A 14 5.29 -11.75 3.56
C VAL A 14 3.95 -12.51 3.55
N ARG A 15 3.98 -13.83 3.75
CA ARG A 15 2.76 -14.66 3.77
C ARG A 15 1.84 -14.30 4.93
N GLU A 16 2.38 -14.08 6.13
CA GLU A 16 1.60 -13.68 7.30
C GLU A 16 0.93 -12.32 7.07
N VAL A 17 1.67 -11.32 6.59
CA VAL A 17 1.13 -9.99 6.29
C VAL A 17 0.02 -10.05 5.24
N ILE A 18 0.19 -10.86 4.18
CA ILE A 18 -0.85 -11.07 3.18
C ILE A 18 -2.11 -11.68 3.79
N ALA A 19 -1.95 -12.68 4.67
CA ALA A 19 -3.08 -13.31 5.34
C ALA A 19 -3.84 -12.32 6.24
N LEU A 20 -3.12 -11.48 7.01
CA LEU A 20 -3.70 -10.45 7.86
C LEU A 20 -4.46 -9.39 7.05
N ALA A 21 -3.89 -8.94 5.94
CA ALA A 21 -4.53 -7.97 5.07
C ALA A 21 -5.83 -8.50 4.45
N ARG A 22 -5.90 -9.81 4.14
CA ARG A 22 -7.08 -10.44 3.51
C ARG A 22 -8.29 -10.56 4.43
N VAL A 23 -8.09 -10.68 5.74
CA VAL A 23 -9.18 -10.86 6.71
C VAL A 23 -9.77 -9.53 7.21
N ARG A 24 -9.14 -8.41 6.87
CA ARG A 24 -9.55 -7.05 7.26
C ARG A 24 -10.50 -6.44 6.23
N LYS A 25 -11.59 -5.84 6.70
CA LYS A 25 -12.61 -5.20 5.84
C LYS A 25 -12.24 -3.78 5.39
N ASP A 26 -11.38 -3.11 6.14
CA ASP A 26 -10.84 -1.76 5.95
C ASP A 26 -9.55 -1.72 5.11
N VAL A 27 -9.03 -2.89 4.72
CA VAL A 27 -7.84 -3.03 3.88
C VAL A 27 -8.25 -3.38 2.46
N VAL A 28 -7.96 -2.49 1.52
CA VAL A 28 -8.19 -2.73 0.09
C VAL A 28 -7.16 -3.74 -0.43
N GLN A 29 -7.47 -4.50 -1.48
CA GLN A 29 -6.58 -5.50 -2.09
C GLN A 29 -6.37 -5.18 -3.57
N PRO A 30 -5.22 -5.53 -4.18
CA PRO A 30 -4.10 -6.34 -3.64
C PRO A 30 -3.09 -5.55 -2.78
N ILE A 31 -2.16 -6.27 -2.15
CA ILE A 31 -0.92 -5.66 -1.60
C ILE A 31 -0.03 -5.24 -2.76
N VAL A 32 0.45 -4.00 -2.70
CA VAL A 32 1.31 -3.36 -3.71
C VAL A 32 2.78 -3.34 -3.24
N SER A 33 3.02 -3.06 -1.96
CA SER A 33 4.37 -3.07 -1.38
C SER A 33 4.39 -3.49 0.08
N ILE A 34 5.54 -4.04 0.50
CA ILE A 34 5.87 -4.38 1.88
C ILE A 34 7.32 -3.97 2.11
N ASP A 35 7.53 -3.02 3.02
CA ASP A 35 8.85 -2.50 3.37
C ASP A 35 9.18 -2.84 4.82
N ALA A 36 10.36 -3.42 5.07
CA ALA A 36 10.83 -3.70 6.44
C ALA A 36 11.58 -2.51 7.01
N GLU A 37 10.96 -1.80 7.96
CA GLU A 37 11.62 -0.71 8.69
C GLU A 37 12.51 -1.23 9.82
N SER A 38 12.16 -2.38 10.41
CA SER A 38 12.97 -3.07 11.42
C SER A 38 12.62 -4.56 11.51
N THR A 39 13.24 -5.28 12.46
CA THR A 39 12.94 -6.70 12.74
C THR A 39 11.47 -6.95 13.03
N ASP A 40 10.84 -5.99 13.72
CA ASP A 40 9.50 -6.14 14.29
C ASP A 40 8.51 -5.14 13.70
N LYS A 41 8.86 -4.46 12.61
CA LYS A 41 8.03 -3.42 11.99
C LYS A 41 8.09 -3.48 10.47
N LEU A 42 6.92 -3.64 9.86
CA LEU A 42 6.72 -3.58 8.41
C LEU A 42 5.74 -2.46 8.07
N LYS A 43 6.03 -1.74 6.99
CA LYS A 43 5.09 -0.81 6.36
C LYS A 43 4.48 -1.50 5.16
N VAL A 44 3.16 -1.51 5.09
CA VAL A 44 2.41 -2.25 4.06
C VAL A 44 1.49 -1.28 3.34
N SER A 45 1.55 -1.34 2.01
CA SER A 45 0.70 -0.55 1.14
C SER A 45 -0.13 -1.48 0.27
N THR A 46 -1.43 -1.23 0.23
CA THR A 46 -2.37 -1.97 -0.60
C THR A 46 -3.13 -1.03 -1.50
N GLY A 47 -3.72 -1.56 -2.57
CA GLY A 47 -4.49 -0.78 -3.53
C GLY A 47 -4.55 -1.44 -4.89
N ARG A 48 -5.40 -0.93 -5.76
CA ARG A 48 -5.49 -1.32 -7.17
C ARG A 48 -4.92 -0.20 -8.03
N GLU A 49 -3.98 -0.53 -8.91
CA GLU A 49 -3.69 0.31 -10.07
C GLU A 49 -4.89 0.25 -11.03
N PRO A 50 -5.41 1.38 -11.52
CA PRO A 50 -6.52 1.38 -12.45
C PRO A 50 -6.01 1.04 -13.84
N LEU A 51 -6.75 0.15 -14.50
CA LEU A 51 -6.60 -0.05 -15.93
C LEU A 51 -7.19 1.13 -16.73
N GLN A 52 -8.17 1.90 -16.19
CA GLN A 52 -8.92 2.90 -16.99
C GLN A 52 -9.49 4.13 -16.25
N PHE A 53 -9.65 4.16 -14.92
CA PHE A 53 -10.36 5.24 -14.23
C PHE A 53 -9.55 5.80 -13.06
N ARG A 54 -9.20 7.09 -13.18
CA ARG A 54 -8.16 7.86 -12.46
C ARG A 54 -8.34 8.04 -10.95
N THR A 55 -9.09 7.19 -10.28
CA THR A 55 -9.27 7.23 -8.83
C THR A 55 -8.71 5.95 -8.23
N PHE A 56 -7.76 6.12 -7.32
CA PHE A 56 -7.04 5.06 -6.64
C PHE A 56 -7.46 5.08 -5.18
N VAL A 57 -7.78 3.92 -4.62
CA VAL A 57 -7.92 3.78 -3.17
C VAL A 57 -6.78 2.91 -2.69
N HIS A 58 -5.94 3.49 -1.84
CA HIS A 58 -4.86 2.79 -1.17
C HIS A 58 -5.16 2.68 0.32
N THR A 59 -4.77 1.56 0.91
CA THR A 59 -4.71 1.43 2.36
C THR A 59 -3.25 1.25 2.77
N ASN A 60 -2.77 2.14 3.61
CA ASN A 60 -1.45 2.08 4.20
C ASN A 60 -1.58 1.68 5.68
N PHE A 61 -0.76 0.73 6.14
CA PHE A 61 -0.74 0.33 7.54
C PHE A 61 0.63 -0.18 7.98
N ILE A 62 0.83 -0.24 9.29
CA ILE A 62 2.00 -0.81 9.94
C ILE A 62 1.64 -2.18 10.47
N ALA A 63 2.43 -3.19 10.14
CA ALA A 63 2.41 -4.48 10.81
C ALA A 63 3.56 -4.55 11.83
N LEU A 64 3.24 -4.97 13.05
CA LEU A 64 4.18 -5.10 14.15
C LEU A 64 4.30 -6.56 14.56
N LYS A 65 5.52 -7.02 14.86
CA LYS A 65 5.75 -8.35 15.39
C LYS A 65 5.57 -8.34 16.90
N ARG A 66 4.62 -9.11 17.41
CA ARG A 66 4.33 -9.27 18.85
C ARG A 66 4.21 -10.74 19.17
N ASN A 67 4.92 -11.20 20.20
CA ASN A 67 4.96 -12.62 20.59
C ASN A 67 5.27 -13.57 19.42
N GLY A 68 6.14 -13.14 18.50
CA GLY A 68 6.55 -13.92 17.32
C GLY A 68 5.56 -13.92 16.15
N LYS A 69 4.40 -13.24 16.25
CA LYS A 69 3.40 -13.16 15.19
C LYS A 69 3.26 -11.74 14.66
N TRP A 70 2.92 -11.58 13.38
CA TRP A 70 2.56 -10.27 12.84
C TRP A 70 1.14 -9.86 13.25
N GLU A 71 0.99 -8.59 13.59
CA GLU A 71 -0.28 -7.95 13.92
C GLU A 71 -0.35 -6.59 13.24
N ILE A 72 -1.52 -6.19 12.74
CA ILE A 72 -1.72 -4.85 12.17
C ILE A 72 -1.95 -3.86 13.31
N ASP A 73 -1.20 -2.76 13.34
CA ASP A 73 -1.47 -1.65 14.24
C ASP A 73 -2.72 -0.90 13.75
N ASN A 74 -3.85 -1.08 14.45
CA ASN A 74 -5.14 -0.48 14.09
C ASN A 74 -5.06 1.03 13.90
N ASN A 75 -4.26 1.72 14.71
CA ASN A 75 -4.16 3.19 14.69
C ASN A 75 -3.33 3.70 13.51
N SER A 76 -2.62 2.80 12.82
CA SER A 76 -1.79 3.12 11.67
C SER A 76 -2.53 3.01 10.34
N VAL A 77 -3.73 2.41 10.33
CA VAL A 77 -4.50 2.19 9.09
C VAL A 77 -5.00 3.53 8.56
N LYS A 78 -4.50 3.90 7.38
CA LYS A 78 -4.88 5.12 6.67
C LYS A 78 -5.35 4.76 5.27
N GLN A 79 -6.57 5.16 4.95
CA GLN A 79 -7.10 5.05 3.61
C GLN A 79 -6.88 6.36 2.88
N GLU A 80 -6.23 6.29 1.73
CA GLU A 80 -5.92 7.44 0.90
C GLU A 80 -6.58 7.26 -0.45
N THR A 81 -7.32 8.28 -0.89
CA THR A 81 -7.88 8.32 -2.24
C THR A 81 -7.00 9.25 -3.07
N VAL A 82 -6.26 8.68 -4.01
CA VAL A 82 -5.44 9.47 -4.93
C VAL A 82 -6.25 9.63 -6.21
N THR A 83 -6.49 10.86 -6.63
CA THR A 83 -7.07 11.14 -7.95
C THR A 83 -5.94 11.61 -8.85
N GLY A 84 -5.60 10.81 -9.87
CA GLY A 84 -4.59 11.19 -10.85
C GLY A 84 -5.05 12.40 -11.67
N PRO A 85 -4.12 13.20 -12.25
CA PRO A 85 -4.49 14.32 -13.11
C PRO A 85 -5.34 13.83 -14.29
N SER A 86 -6.39 14.58 -14.61
CA SER A 86 -7.25 14.30 -15.76
C SER A 86 -6.52 14.55 -17.08
N TYR A 87 -5.70 13.62 -17.58
CA TYR A 87 -5.17 13.69 -18.94
C TYR A 87 -6.12 13.09 -19.98
N TYR A 88 -7.28 13.70 -20.19
CA TYR A 88 -8.05 13.48 -21.42
C TYR A 88 -8.67 14.81 -21.80
N ASP A 89 -7.96 15.55 -22.65
CA ASP A 89 -8.53 16.61 -23.48
C ASP A 89 -8.49 16.07 -24.92
N PRO A 90 -9.52 15.32 -25.37
CA PRO A 90 -9.64 14.92 -26.76
C PRO A 90 -10.14 16.07 -27.65
N ASP A 91 -10.25 17.29 -27.13
CA ASP A 91 -10.94 18.42 -27.77
C ASP A 91 -10.05 19.61 -28.15
N GLU A 92 -8.71 19.49 -28.08
CA GLU A 92 -7.86 20.41 -28.85
C GLU A 92 -7.85 20.00 -30.33
N SER A 93 -9.02 20.16 -30.96
CA SER A 93 -9.10 20.38 -32.40
C SER A 93 -8.35 21.67 -32.70
N VAL A 94 -7.12 21.55 -33.18
CA VAL A 94 -6.38 22.66 -33.78
C VAL A 94 -7.21 23.15 -34.97
N ILE A 95 -7.96 24.23 -34.77
CA ILE A 95 -8.52 25.00 -35.88
C ILE A 95 -7.34 25.80 -36.44
N VAL A 96 -6.78 25.34 -37.56
CA VAL A 96 -5.93 26.16 -38.41
C VAL A 96 -6.88 26.92 -39.34
N GLU A 97 -7.09 28.21 -39.08
CA GLU A 97 -7.52 29.17 -40.11
C GLU A 97 -6.30 29.70 -40.86
#